data_AF-A0A9R1WE00-F1
#
_entry.id   AF-A0A9R1WE00-F1
#
_cell.length_a   1.000
_cell.length_b   1.000
_cell.length_c   1.000
_cell.angle_alpha   90.00
_cell.angle_beta   90.00
_cell.angle_gamma   90.00
#
_symmetry.space_group_name_H-M   'P 1'
#
loop_
_entity.id
_entity.type
_entity.pdbx_description
1 polymer ?
#
loop_
_entity_poly.entity_id
_entity_poly.type
_entity_poly.pdbx_seq_one_letter_code
_entity_poly.pdbx_strand_id
1 'polypeptide(L)'
;MSTPLAIQMSLIVLQALAMDRHLGPTPTTFQISAGTMIVFAMLSTSIFIVLIDRFLLPTYQKLTNTSLTPLQRIGVGHVLNALGMAISALVESKRLAMARSHDLKGNSVVPMSVFWMVPQLVVIGVGEAFHLPGHVSFYYQEFPKSMKSTAAAMVALFIGVAFYLGTALVDLVRKTTGWLPDGINDGRMDNLYWVLTGIGLTNFGYYLVCSWMYEYQNVEKMELDDSSNAPC
;
A
#
# COMPACT_ATOMS: atom_id res chain seq x y z
N MET A 1 5.97 5.75 -3.21
CA MET A 1 4.89 4.83 -2.78
C MET A 1 3.90 5.43 -1.79
N SER A 2 4.27 6.39 -0.95
CA SER A 2 3.36 6.90 0.09
C SER A 2 2.13 7.67 -0.45
N THR A 3 2.22 8.28 -1.64
CA THR A 3 1.13 9.07 -2.23
C THR A 3 -0.12 8.24 -2.61
N PRO A 4 -0.04 7.13 -3.37
CA PRO A 4 -1.22 6.31 -3.67
C PRO A 4 -1.84 5.67 -2.42
N LEU A 5 -1.01 5.18 -1.49
CA LEU A 5 -1.49 4.60 -0.23
C LEU A 5 -2.22 5.63 0.63
N ALA A 6 -1.67 6.84 0.78
CA ALA A 6 -2.29 7.91 1.54
C ALA A 6 -3.68 8.28 0.98
N ILE A 7 -3.78 8.46 -0.35
CA ILE A 7 -5.06 8.73 -1.00
C ILE A 7 -6.03 7.55 -0.81
N GLN A 8 -5.56 6.32 -0.97
CA GLN A 8 -6.38 5.14 -0.80
C GLN A 8 -6.99 5.04 0.60
N MET A 9 -6.21 5.31 1.65
CA MET A 9 -6.70 5.30 3.03
C MET A 9 -7.89 6.25 3.22
N SER A 10 -7.85 7.43 2.59
CA SER A 10 -8.96 8.38 2.63
C SER A 10 -10.16 7.89 1.81
N LEU A 11 -9.93 7.31 0.64
CA LEU A 11 -11.02 6.87 -0.26
C LEU A 11 -11.73 5.60 0.22
N ILE A 12 -11.06 4.70 0.96
CA ILE A 12 -11.64 3.46 1.49
C ILE A 12 -12.91 3.75 2.31
N VAL A 13 -12.89 4.79 3.14
CA VAL A 13 -14.06 5.14 3.96
C VAL A 13 -15.23 5.60 3.08
N LEU A 14 -14.96 6.42 2.07
CA LEU A 14 -15.98 6.89 1.13
C LEU A 14 -16.59 5.74 0.33
N GLN A 15 -15.76 4.83 -0.18
CA GLN A 15 -16.21 3.62 -0.87
C GLN A 15 -17.07 2.74 0.03
N ALA A 16 -16.61 2.49 1.27
CA ALA A 16 -17.33 1.64 2.21
C ALA A 16 -18.68 2.24 2.61
N LEU A 17 -18.81 3.57 2.69
CA LEU A 17 -20.10 4.25 2.93
C LEU A 17 -21.10 4.04 1.78
N ALA A 18 -20.62 3.84 0.55
CA ALA A 18 -21.45 3.60 -0.62
C ALA A 18 -21.76 2.12 -0.89
N MET A 19 -21.31 1.22 -0.02
CA MET A 19 -21.49 -0.24 -0.12
C MET A 19 -22.36 -0.76 1.03
N ASP A 20 -22.90 -1.96 0.84
CA ASP A 20 -23.67 -2.62 1.88
C ASP A 20 -22.75 -3.17 2.98
N ARG A 21 -22.93 -2.66 4.21
CA ARG A 21 -22.11 -2.94 5.39
C ARG A 21 -22.79 -3.86 6.39
N HIS A 22 -23.94 -4.45 6.06
CA HIS A 22 -24.66 -5.36 6.96
C HIS A 22 -24.06 -6.76 6.96
N LEU A 23 -23.95 -7.37 8.15
CA LEU A 23 -23.47 -8.74 8.34
C LEU A 23 -24.60 -9.77 8.26
N GLY A 24 -25.12 -10.05 7.07
CA GLY A 24 -26.05 -11.17 6.83
C GLY A 24 -27.23 -10.81 5.92
N PRO A 25 -28.11 -11.79 5.62
CA PRO A 25 -29.20 -11.63 4.64
C PRO A 25 -30.45 -10.90 5.17
N THR A 26 -30.51 -10.56 6.47
CA THR A 26 -31.71 -9.99 7.10
C THR A 26 -31.46 -8.60 7.72
N PRO A 27 -32.47 -7.71 7.74
CA PRO A 27 -32.31 -6.27 8.01
C PRO A 27 -31.96 -5.89 9.46
N THR A 28 -31.87 -6.85 10.37
CA THR A 28 -31.55 -6.68 11.79
C THR A 28 -30.07 -6.94 12.11
N THR A 29 -29.24 -7.12 11.08
CA THR A 29 -27.84 -7.52 11.25
C THR A 29 -26.90 -6.34 11.50
N PHE A 30 -25.87 -6.61 12.31
CA PHE A 30 -24.83 -5.68 12.71
C PHE A 30 -24.23 -4.95 11.49
N GLN A 31 -24.27 -3.62 11.52
CA GLN A 31 -23.68 -2.77 10.50
C GLN A 31 -22.23 -2.46 10.85
N ILE A 32 -21.29 -2.88 9.99
CA ILE A 32 -19.88 -2.56 10.15
C ILE A 32 -19.67 -1.06 9.90
N SER A 33 -18.89 -0.38 10.75
CA SER A 33 -18.50 1.01 10.51
C SER A 33 -17.54 1.10 9.31
N ALA A 34 -17.75 2.04 8.39
CA ALA A 34 -16.90 2.21 7.21
C ALA A 34 -15.41 2.38 7.58
N GLY A 35 -15.12 3.03 8.72
CA GLY A 35 -13.76 3.22 9.21
C GLY A 35 -13.07 1.93 9.68
N THR A 36 -13.81 0.88 10.07
CA THR A 36 -13.19 -0.36 10.56
C THR A 36 -12.69 -1.27 9.45
N MET A 37 -12.97 -0.96 8.18
CA MET A 37 -12.47 -1.74 7.05
C MET A 37 -10.94 -1.78 7.02
N ILE A 38 -10.26 -0.75 7.52
CA ILE A 38 -8.81 -0.73 7.57
C ILE A 38 -8.20 -1.82 8.46
N VAL A 39 -8.97 -2.32 9.45
CA VAL A 39 -8.53 -3.38 10.36
C VAL A 39 -8.14 -4.64 9.60
N PHE A 40 -8.80 -4.95 8.47
CA PHE A 40 -8.42 -6.10 7.64
C PHE A 40 -7.00 -5.97 7.07
N ALA A 41 -6.59 -4.76 6.65
CA ALA A 41 -5.22 -4.54 6.19
C ALA A 41 -4.21 -4.63 7.35
N MET A 42 -4.56 -4.10 8.53
CA MET A 42 -3.69 -4.21 9.72
C MET A 42 -3.50 -5.66 10.16
N LEU A 43 -4.58 -6.43 10.24
CA LEU A 43 -4.54 -7.86 10.58
C LEU A 43 -3.75 -8.65 9.54
N SER A 44 -3.98 -8.39 8.26
CA SER A 44 -3.22 -9.01 7.17
C SER A 44 -1.73 -8.70 7.31
N THR A 45 -1.37 -7.44 7.53
CA THR A 45 0.03 -7.03 7.73
C THR A 45 0.66 -7.77 8.91
N SER A 46 -0.02 -7.81 10.08
CA SER A 46 0.50 -8.49 11.27
C SER A 46 0.70 -10.00 11.05
N ILE A 47 -0.28 -10.67 10.43
CA ILE A 47 -0.18 -12.10 10.13
C ILE A 47 0.97 -12.37 9.16
N PHE A 48 1.06 -11.59 8.09
CA PHE A 48 2.08 -11.79 7.07
C PHE A 48 3.48 -11.41 7.53
N ILE A 49 3.66 -10.44 8.43
CA ILE A 49 4.96 -10.17 9.05
C ILE A 49 5.46 -11.43 9.77
N VAL A 50 4.61 -12.05 10.60
CA VAL A 50 4.98 -13.26 11.34
C VAL A 50 5.28 -14.42 10.39
N LEU A 51 4.48 -14.58 9.32
CA LEU A 51 4.71 -15.60 8.31
C LEU A 51 6.01 -15.36 7.52
N ILE A 52 6.28 -14.11 7.17
CA ILE A 52 7.48 -13.72 6.43
C ILE A 52 8.72 -14.04 7.25
N ASP A 53 8.75 -13.54 8.49
CA ASP A 53 9.91 -13.65 9.37
C ASP A 53 10.17 -15.09 9.82
N ARG A 54 9.11 -15.87 10.10
CA ARG A 54 9.24 -17.21 10.66
C ARG A 54 9.33 -18.32 9.62
N PHE A 55 8.79 -18.13 8.41
CA PHE A 55 8.72 -19.18 7.41
C PHE A 55 9.39 -18.80 6.09
N LEU A 56 8.99 -17.69 5.45
CA LEU A 56 9.49 -17.35 4.12
C LEU A 56 10.98 -17.04 4.11
N LEU A 57 11.47 -16.17 5.01
CA LEU A 57 12.89 -15.82 5.07
C LEU A 57 13.81 -17.00 5.37
N PRO A 58 13.58 -17.82 6.42
CA PRO A 58 14.44 -18.96 6.68
C PRO A 58 14.35 -20.02 5.59
N THR A 59 13.19 -20.21 4.96
CA THR A 59 13.05 -21.15 3.83
C THR A 59 13.79 -20.65 2.60
N TYR A 60 13.68 -19.36 2.29
CA TYR A 60 14.41 -18.74 1.18
C TYR A 60 15.92 -18.84 1.37
N GLN A 61 16.40 -18.60 2.59
CA GLN A 61 17.82 -18.73 2.93
C GLN A 61 18.29 -20.19 2.84
N LYS A 62 17.47 -21.17 3.27
CA LYS A 62 17.78 -22.59 3.11
C LYS A 62 17.84 -23.03 1.64
N LEU A 63 17.02 -22.44 0.77
CA LEU A 63 16.95 -22.82 -0.64
C LEU A 63 18.04 -22.15 -1.48
N THR A 64 18.27 -20.86 -1.25
CA THR A 64 19.12 -20.00 -2.10
C THR A 64 20.52 -19.80 -1.50
N ASN A 65 20.73 -20.20 -0.24
CA ASN A 65 21.92 -19.87 0.57
C ASN A 65 22.23 -18.37 0.66
N THR A 66 21.30 -17.51 0.25
CA THR A 66 21.45 -16.04 0.26
C THR A 66 20.28 -15.43 1.02
N SER A 67 20.56 -14.41 1.83
CA SER A 67 19.53 -13.63 2.50
C SER A 67 18.86 -12.65 1.53
N LEU A 68 17.54 -12.50 1.64
CA LEU A 68 16.78 -11.53 0.85
C LEU A 68 17.22 -10.11 1.22
N THR A 69 17.73 -9.35 0.25
CA THR A 69 18.25 -8.00 0.49
C THR A 69 17.12 -7.04 0.90
N PRO A 70 17.40 -6.01 1.71
CA PRO A 70 16.41 -4.98 2.03
C PRO A 70 15.79 -4.37 0.77
N LEU A 71 16.57 -4.05 -0.26
CA LEU A 71 16.08 -3.49 -1.53
C LEU A 71 15.11 -4.45 -2.26
N GLN A 72 15.38 -5.76 -2.25
CA GLN A 72 14.45 -6.74 -2.85
C GLN A 72 13.11 -6.77 -2.10
N ARG A 73 13.12 -6.74 -0.77
CA ARG A 73 11.87 -6.68 0.04
C ARG A 73 11.05 -5.43 -0.27
N ILE A 74 11.70 -4.28 -0.34
CA ILE A 74 11.06 -3.00 -0.67
C ILE A 74 10.44 -3.06 -2.08
N GLY A 75 11.15 -3.67 -3.04
CA GLY A 75 10.68 -3.86 -4.40
C GLY A 75 9.46 -4.78 -4.50
N VAL A 76 9.45 -5.90 -3.79
CA VAL A 76 8.26 -6.79 -3.70
C VAL A 76 7.06 -6.04 -3.13
N GLY A 77 7.27 -5.24 -2.08
CA GLY A 77 6.22 -4.39 -1.52
C GLY A 77 5.64 -3.39 -2.53
N HIS A 78 6.48 -2.78 -3.37
CA HIS A 78 6.03 -1.88 -4.44
C HIS A 78 5.12 -2.58 -5.46
N VAL A 79 5.51 -3.78 -5.89
CA VAL A 79 4.73 -4.58 -6.85
C VAL A 79 3.37 -4.97 -6.26
N LEU A 80 3.35 -5.44 -5.01
CA LEU A 80 2.13 -5.83 -4.32
C LEU A 80 1.20 -4.63 -4.08
N ASN A 81 1.74 -3.46 -3.73
CA ASN A 81 0.95 -2.24 -3.59
C ASN A 81 0.35 -1.77 -4.93
N ALA A 82 1.10 -1.85 -6.03
CA ALA A 82 0.56 -1.57 -7.36
C ALA A 82 -0.55 -2.55 -7.77
N LEU A 83 -0.39 -3.83 -7.43
CA LEU A 83 -1.41 -4.85 -7.63
C LEU A 83 -2.67 -4.59 -6.78
N GLY A 84 -2.50 -4.22 -5.50
CA GLY A 84 -3.61 -3.87 -4.62
C GLY A 84 -4.39 -2.64 -5.11
N MET A 85 -3.69 -1.66 -5.69
CA MET A 85 -4.29 -0.53 -6.39
C MET A 85 -5.11 -0.96 -7.61
N ALA A 86 -4.55 -1.83 -8.45
CA ALA A 86 -5.26 -2.37 -9.61
C ALA A 86 -6.52 -3.16 -9.21
N ILE A 87 -6.45 -3.98 -8.16
CA ILE A 87 -7.62 -4.69 -7.62
C ILE A 87 -8.67 -3.69 -7.13
N SER A 88 -8.24 -2.61 -6.45
CA SER A 88 -9.15 -1.54 -6.00
C SER A 88 -9.87 -0.87 -7.17
N ALA A 89 -9.17 -0.60 -8.28
CA ALA A 89 -9.76 -0.05 -9.50
C ALA A 89 -10.82 -0.99 -10.11
N LEU A 90 -10.54 -2.30 -10.13
CA LEU A 90 -11.47 -3.31 -10.63
C LEU A 90 -12.71 -3.45 -9.75
N VAL A 91 -12.54 -3.47 -8.42
CA VAL A 91 -13.64 -3.52 -7.46
C VAL A 91 -14.53 -2.29 -7.59
N GLU A 92 -13.94 -1.11 -7.73
CA GLU A 92 -14.70 0.13 -7.94
C GLU A 92 -15.42 0.15 -9.28
N SER A 93 -14.78 -0.32 -10.35
CA SER A 93 -15.41 -0.47 -11.67
C SER A 93 -16.65 -1.36 -11.60
N LYS A 94 -16.56 -2.46 -10.84
CA LYS A 94 -17.69 -3.36 -10.59
C LYS A 94 -18.80 -2.69 -9.76
N ARG A 95 -18.44 -1.94 -8.72
CA ARG A 95 -19.40 -1.19 -7.89
C ARG A 95 -20.18 -0.17 -8.73
N LEU A 96 -19.48 0.62 -9.55
CA LEU A 96 -20.07 1.60 -10.46
C LEU A 96 -20.95 0.96 -11.54
N ALA A 97 -20.54 -0.20 -12.09
CA ALA A 97 -21.38 -0.94 -13.03
C ALA A 97 -22.71 -1.40 -12.40
N MET A 98 -22.67 -1.87 -11.15
CA MET A 98 -23.88 -2.24 -10.43
C MET A 98 -24.76 -1.03 -10.09
N ALA A 99 -24.17 0.09 -9.67
CA ALA A 99 -24.90 1.34 -9.45
C ALA A 99 -25.69 1.76 -10.70
N ARG A 100 -25.03 1.73 -11.87
CA ARG A 100 -25.67 2.06 -13.16
C ARG A 100 -26.78 1.09 -13.54
N SER A 101 -26.58 -0.22 -13.33
CA SER A 101 -27.59 -1.23 -13.66
C SER A 101 -28.87 -1.11 -12.80
N HIS A 102 -28.75 -0.56 -11.59
CA HIS A 102 -29.86 -0.35 -10.67
C HIS A 102 -30.38 1.12 -10.69
N ASP A 103 -29.91 1.95 -11.63
CA ASP A 103 -30.18 3.40 -11.73
C ASP A 103 -29.98 4.16 -10.41
N LEU A 104 -28.99 3.73 -9.61
CA LEU A 104 -28.64 4.38 -8.33
C LEU A 104 -27.76 5.60 -8.59
N LYS A 105 -28.20 6.77 -8.11
CA LYS A 105 -27.51 8.07 -8.29
C LYS A 105 -27.09 8.66 -6.95
N GLY A 106 -26.24 9.69 -6.98
CA GLY A 106 -25.78 10.39 -5.79
C GLY A 106 -25.00 9.48 -4.82
N ASN A 107 -25.45 9.45 -3.57
CA ASN A 107 -24.81 8.70 -2.48
C ASN A 107 -25.64 7.48 -2.02
N SER A 108 -26.50 6.96 -2.90
CA SER A 108 -27.26 5.74 -2.62
C SER A 108 -26.34 4.53 -2.41
N VAL A 109 -26.70 3.69 -1.43
CA VAL A 109 -25.95 2.46 -1.15
C VAL A 109 -26.14 1.47 -2.30
N VAL A 110 -25.04 1.04 -2.90
CA VAL A 110 -25.04 -0.01 -3.93
C VAL A 110 -25.23 -1.36 -3.23
N PRO A 111 -26.06 -2.27 -3.76
CA PRO A 111 -26.24 -3.63 -3.21
C PRO A 111 -25.00 -4.51 -3.48
N MET A 112 -23.84 -4.05 -3.02
CA MET A 112 -22.55 -4.72 -3.09
C MET A 112 -22.04 -4.87 -1.68
N SER A 113 -21.74 -6.10 -1.27
CA SER A 113 -21.15 -6.31 0.05
C SER A 113 -19.79 -5.64 0.16
N VAL A 114 -19.56 -4.92 1.27
CA VAL A 114 -18.28 -4.27 1.61
C VAL A 114 -17.12 -5.27 1.68
N PHE A 115 -17.39 -6.58 1.81
CA PHE A 115 -16.35 -7.62 1.80
C PHE A 115 -15.63 -7.77 0.46
N TRP A 116 -16.18 -7.25 -0.62
CA TRP A 116 -15.43 -7.11 -1.88
C TRP A 116 -14.21 -6.20 -1.75
N MET A 117 -14.09 -5.45 -0.64
CA MET A 117 -12.90 -4.67 -0.33
C MET A 117 -11.76 -5.45 0.34
N VAL A 118 -12.05 -6.65 0.85
CA VAL A 118 -11.05 -7.45 1.56
C VAL A 118 -9.88 -7.89 0.67
N PRO A 119 -10.07 -8.32 -0.59
CA PRO A 119 -8.97 -8.78 -1.44
C PRO A 119 -7.87 -7.73 -1.62
N GLN A 120 -8.22 -6.47 -1.92
CA GLN A 120 -7.24 -5.39 -2.06
C GLN A 120 -6.57 -5.07 -0.72
N LEU A 121 -7.32 -5.05 0.39
CA LEU A 121 -6.78 -4.75 1.72
C LEU A 121 -5.78 -5.81 2.17
N VAL A 122 -6.04 -7.07 1.85
CA VAL A 122 -5.12 -8.18 2.09
C VAL A 122 -3.85 -8.01 1.25
N VAL A 123 -3.99 -7.80 -0.06
CA VAL A 123 -2.81 -7.65 -0.95
C VAL A 123 -1.92 -6.48 -0.51
N ILE A 124 -2.53 -5.36 -0.11
CA ILE A 124 -1.80 -4.21 0.44
C ILE A 124 -1.15 -4.55 1.77
N GLY A 125 -1.87 -5.25 2.67
CA GLY A 125 -1.30 -5.68 3.94
C GLY A 125 -0.09 -6.62 3.77
N VAL A 126 -0.13 -7.52 2.79
CA VAL A 126 1.03 -8.35 2.42
C VAL A 126 2.16 -7.48 1.88
N GLY A 127 1.85 -6.51 1.03
CA GLY A 127 2.82 -5.54 0.50
C GLY A 127 3.54 -4.78 1.62
N GLU A 128 2.79 -4.26 2.59
CA GLU A 128 3.32 -3.56 3.76
C GLU A 128 4.16 -4.48 4.66
N ALA A 129 3.80 -5.76 4.77
CA ALA A 129 4.57 -6.73 5.53
C ALA A 129 5.98 -6.98 4.96
N PHE A 130 6.17 -6.84 3.63
CA PHE A 130 7.51 -6.83 3.02
C PHE A 130 8.17 -5.45 3.07
N HIS A 131 7.39 -4.40 2.84
CA HIS A 131 7.87 -3.04 2.67
C HIS A 131 8.39 -2.41 3.96
N LEU A 132 7.63 -2.51 5.06
CA LEU A 132 7.97 -1.87 6.34
C LEU A 132 9.28 -2.39 6.93
N PRO A 133 9.50 -3.72 7.09
CA PRO A 133 10.77 -4.22 7.58
C PRO A 133 11.92 -3.91 6.61
N GLY A 134 11.68 -3.96 5.30
CA GLY A 134 12.67 -3.60 4.29
C GLY A 134 13.15 -2.16 4.42
N HIS A 135 12.22 -1.21 4.54
CA HIS A 135 12.52 0.20 4.80
C HIS A 135 13.34 0.34 6.09
N VAL A 136 12.87 -0.25 7.19
CA VAL A 136 13.52 -0.14 8.49
C VAL A 136 14.95 -0.69 8.44
N SER A 137 15.17 -1.87 7.86
CA SER A 137 16.50 -2.46 7.70
C SER A 137 17.43 -1.58 6.84
N PHE A 138 16.93 -1.02 5.73
CA PHE A 138 17.71 -0.09 4.91
C PHE A 138 18.09 1.18 5.68
N TYR A 139 17.15 1.81 6.38
CA TYR A 139 17.42 2.99 7.21
C TYR A 139 18.46 2.71 8.31
N TYR A 140 18.41 1.54 8.95
CA TYR A 140 19.38 1.17 9.97
C TYR A 140 20.78 0.88 9.42
N GLN A 141 20.89 0.41 8.18
CA GLN A 141 22.18 0.14 7.53
C GLN A 141 22.86 1.43 7.05
N GLU A 142 22.09 2.42 6.58
CA GLU A 142 22.63 3.62 5.95
C GLU A 142 22.81 4.81 6.91
N PHE A 143 22.03 4.91 7.99
CA PHE A 143 22.12 6.05 8.90
C PHE A 143 22.93 5.73 10.18
N PRO A 144 24.01 6.49 10.47
CA PRO A 144 24.73 6.35 11.73
C PRO A 144 23.82 6.68 12.93
N LYS A 145 24.08 6.06 14.09
CA LYS A 145 23.22 6.17 15.30
C LYS A 145 22.92 7.62 15.70
N SER A 146 23.82 8.57 15.44
CA SER A 146 23.66 10.00 15.74
C SER A 146 22.70 10.75 14.82
N MET A 147 22.38 10.23 13.63
CA MET A 147 21.52 10.89 12.63
C MET A 147 20.11 10.31 12.53
N LYS A 148 19.77 9.32 13.38
CA LYS A 148 18.45 8.66 13.35
C LYS A 148 17.28 9.61 13.58
N SER A 149 17.45 10.61 14.45
CA SER A 149 16.41 11.61 14.72
C SER A 149 16.12 12.48 13.48
N THR A 150 17.17 12.92 12.78
CA THR A 150 17.05 13.69 11.53
C THR A 150 16.42 12.86 10.41
N ALA A 151 16.81 11.59 10.28
CA ALA A 151 16.23 10.68 9.30
C ALA A 151 14.72 10.45 9.55
N ALA A 152 14.32 10.25 10.81
CA ALA A 152 12.92 10.12 11.18
C ALA A 152 12.10 11.39 10.87
N ALA A 153 12.67 12.58 11.13
CA ALA A 153 12.06 13.85 10.77
C ALA A 153 11.89 14.00 9.25
N MET A 154 12.89 13.60 8.44
CA MET A 154 12.79 13.60 6.98
C MET A 154 11.70 12.66 6.48
N VAL A 155 11.57 11.45 7.04
CA VAL A 155 10.48 10.52 6.70
C VAL A 155 9.12 11.15 6.98
N ALA A 156 8.94 11.78 8.14
CA ALA A 156 7.70 12.47 8.47
C ALA A 156 7.39 13.61 7.50
N LEU A 157 8.41 14.39 7.09
CA LEU A 157 8.26 15.43 6.06
C LEU A 157 7.84 14.85 4.72
N PHE A 158 8.47 13.76 4.26
CA PHE A 158 8.08 13.10 3.00
C PHE A 158 6.65 12.57 3.03
N ILE A 159 6.21 12.02 4.16
CA ILE A 159 4.82 11.62 4.37
C ILE A 159 3.89 12.83 4.29
N GLY A 160 4.22 13.93 4.97
CA GLY A 160 3.45 15.17 4.91
C GLY A 160 3.32 15.70 3.49
N VAL A 161 4.44 15.80 2.76
CA VAL A 161 4.46 16.20 1.34
C VAL A 161 3.62 15.25 0.48
N ALA A 162 3.64 13.94 0.76
CA ALA A 162 2.81 12.97 0.07
C ALA A 162 1.30 13.22 0.29
N PHE A 163 0.88 13.55 1.51
CA PHE A 163 -0.51 13.93 1.78
C PHE A 163 -0.92 15.21 1.04
N TYR A 164 -0.07 16.25 1.03
CA TYR A 164 -0.35 17.49 0.30
C TYR A 164 -0.42 17.26 -1.22
N LEU A 165 0.53 16.51 -1.79
CA LEU A 165 0.49 16.11 -3.20
C LEU A 165 -0.76 15.30 -3.51
N GLY A 166 -1.18 14.43 -2.60
CA GLY A 166 -2.40 13.65 -2.74
C GLY A 166 -3.64 14.53 -2.83
N THR A 167 -3.78 15.49 -1.92
CA THR A 167 -4.86 16.48 -1.94
C THR A 167 -4.82 17.33 -3.22
N ALA A 168 -3.64 17.79 -3.63
CA ALA A 168 -3.48 18.57 -4.85
C ALA A 168 -3.89 17.78 -6.11
N LEU A 169 -3.55 16.48 -6.16
CA LEU A 169 -3.95 15.59 -7.25
C LEU A 169 -5.48 15.43 -7.28
N VAL A 170 -6.11 15.21 -6.13
CA VAL A 170 -7.58 15.09 -6.04
C VAL A 170 -8.26 16.39 -6.49
N ASP A 171 -7.75 17.56 -6.07
CA ASP A 171 -8.28 18.86 -6.49
C ASP A 171 -8.09 19.10 -8.01
N LEU A 172 -6.94 18.73 -8.56
CA LEU A 172 -6.67 18.81 -10.00
C LEU A 172 -7.64 17.93 -10.79
N VAL A 173 -7.85 16.68 -10.36
CA VAL A 173 -8.80 15.76 -11.00
C VAL A 173 -10.23 16.33 -10.91
N ARG A 174 -10.63 16.85 -9.75
CA ARG A 174 -11.96 17.46 -9.57
C ARG A 174 -12.19 18.62 -10.53
N LYS A 175 -11.18 19.47 -10.75
CA LYS A 175 -11.27 20.63 -11.64
C LYS A 175 -11.24 20.27 -13.13
N THR A 176 -10.54 19.21 -13.51
CA THR A 176 -10.23 18.93 -14.92
C THR A 176 -11.13 17.90 -15.58
N THR A 177 -11.56 16.87 -14.85
CA THR A 177 -12.17 15.68 -15.49
C THR A 177 -13.64 15.47 -15.16
N GLY A 178 -14.18 16.18 -14.18
CA GLY A 178 -15.54 15.93 -13.67
C GLY A 178 -15.72 14.54 -13.05
N TRP A 179 -14.63 13.80 -12.79
CA TRP A 179 -14.68 12.43 -12.25
C TRP A 179 -15.09 12.36 -10.78
N LEU A 180 -15.06 13.48 -10.06
CA LEU A 180 -15.37 13.58 -8.64
C LEU A 180 -16.53 14.57 -8.38
N PRO A 181 -17.75 14.27 -8.84
CA PRO A 181 -18.95 15.00 -8.43
C PRO A 181 -19.30 14.69 -6.97
N ASP A 182 -20.18 15.48 -6.35
CA ASP A 182 -20.57 15.31 -4.94
C ASP A 182 -21.28 13.96 -4.67
N GLY A 183 -21.80 13.31 -5.72
CA GLY A 183 -22.36 11.96 -5.72
C GLY A 183 -21.33 10.89 -6.09
N ILE A 184 -21.02 9.97 -5.17
CA ILE A 184 -20.02 8.92 -5.41
C ILE A 184 -20.40 7.93 -6.51
N ASN A 185 -21.70 7.74 -6.79
CA ASN A 185 -22.19 6.86 -7.85
C ASN A 185 -22.15 7.51 -9.23
N ASP A 186 -22.22 8.85 -9.27
CA ASP A 186 -22.21 9.63 -10.52
C ASP A 186 -20.78 9.89 -11.02
N GLY A 187 -19.80 9.67 -10.15
CA GLY A 187 -18.37 9.84 -10.43
C GLY A 187 -17.72 8.69 -11.19
N ARG A 188 -16.44 8.92 -11.53
CA ARG A 188 -15.52 7.97 -12.14
C ARG A 188 -14.33 7.72 -11.22
N MET A 189 -14.64 7.26 -9.99
CA MET A 189 -13.61 6.93 -9.00
C MET A 189 -12.72 5.77 -9.47
N ASP A 190 -13.24 4.89 -10.35
CA ASP A 190 -12.47 3.88 -11.09
C ASP A 190 -11.26 4.47 -11.82
N ASN A 191 -11.46 5.59 -12.53
CA ASN A 191 -10.38 6.25 -13.27
C ASN A 191 -9.34 6.86 -12.33
N LEU A 192 -9.75 7.39 -11.17
CA LEU A 192 -8.81 7.90 -10.17
C LEU A 192 -7.92 6.78 -9.64
N TYR A 193 -8.47 5.59 -9.36
CA TYR A 193 -7.66 4.43 -8.97
C TYR A 193 -6.70 3.99 -10.08
N TRP A 194 -7.12 4.00 -11.34
CA TRP A 194 -6.21 3.71 -12.47
C TRP A 194 -5.06 4.71 -12.59
N VAL A 195 -5.32 6.01 -12.39
CA VAL A 195 -4.27 7.04 -12.34
C VAL A 195 -3.31 6.75 -11.18
N LEU A 196 -3.82 6.37 -10.01
CA LEU A 196 -3.00 6.02 -8.85
C LEU A 196 -2.16 4.76 -9.09
N THR A 197 -2.70 3.76 -9.79
CA THR A 197 -1.94 2.59 -10.26
C THR A 197 -0.80 3.02 -11.17
N GLY A 198 -1.06 3.90 -12.14
CA GLY A 198 -0.04 4.41 -13.06
C GLY A 198 1.08 5.18 -12.35
N ILE A 199 0.71 6.04 -11.38
CA ILE A 199 1.68 6.76 -10.53
C ILE A 199 2.49 5.77 -9.69
N GLY A 200 1.85 4.74 -9.13
CA GLY A 200 2.52 3.67 -8.39
C GLY A 200 3.54 2.91 -9.25
N LEU A 201 3.15 2.51 -10.46
CA LEU A 201 4.05 1.83 -11.41
C LEU A 201 5.21 2.72 -11.86
N THR A 202 4.95 4.01 -12.11
CA THR A 202 6.01 4.98 -12.44
C THR A 202 7.01 5.13 -11.29
N ASN A 203 6.51 5.19 -10.05
CA ASN A 203 7.34 5.24 -8.85
C ASN A 203 8.18 3.97 -8.70
N PHE A 204 7.59 2.79 -8.98
CA PHE A 204 8.34 1.53 -9.00
C PHE A 204 9.42 1.51 -10.09
N GLY A 205 9.14 2.04 -11.28
CA GLY A 205 10.15 2.20 -12.33
C GLY A 205 11.32 3.08 -11.88
N TYR A 206 11.02 4.22 -11.26
CA TYR A 206 12.05 5.08 -10.66
C TYR A 206 12.85 4.36 -9.58
N TYR A 207 12.18 3.62 -8.69
CA TYR A 207 12.82 2.80 -7.67
C TYR A 207 13.78 1.77 -8.27
N LEU A 208 13.38 1.08 -9.35
CA LEU A 208 14.24 0.11 -10.02
C LEU A 208 15.51 0.77 -10.57
N VAL A 209 15.37 1.91 -11.25
CA VAL A 209 16.50 2.68 -11.78
C VAL A 209 17.45 3.09 -10.65
N CYS A 210 16.93 3.61 -9.54
CA CYS A 210 17.74 3.94 -8.37
C CYS A 210 18.42 2.71 -7.77
N SER A 211 17.68 1.61 -7.60
CA SER A 211 18.21 0.37 -7.02
C SER A 211 19.30 -0.28 -7.87
N TRP A 212 19.22 -0.13 -9.20
CA TRP A 212 20.23 -0.64 -10.12
C TRP A 212 21.51 0.21 -10.12
N MET A 213 21.37 1.54 -9.95
CA MET A 213 22.51 2.44 -9.77
C MET A 213 23.07 2.41 -8.34
N TYR A 214 22.40 1.74 -7.40
CA TYR A 214 22.80 1.71 -6.00
C TYR A 214 23.79 0.57 -5.75
N GLU A 215 25.03 0.93 -5.42
CA GLU A 215 26.07 -0.01 -5.01
C GLU A 215 26.02 -0.17 -3.48
N TYR A 216 25.92 -1.41 -3.00
CA TYR A 216 25.88 -1.71 -1.56
C TYR A 216 27.23 -1.38 -0.90
N GLN A 217 27.33 -0.23 -0.23
CA GLN A 217 28.59 0.21 0.41
C GLN A 217 29.04 -0.60 1.65
N ASN A 218 28.19 -1.47 2.20
CA ASN A 218 28.38 -2.02 3.55
C ASN A 218 28.60 -3.54 3.65
N VAL A 219 28.62 -4.31 2.55
CA VAL A 219 28.97 -5.74 2.59
C VAL A 219 30.49 -5.93 2.68
N GLU A 220 31.26 -5.07 2.03
CA GLU A 220 32.73 -5.18 1.96
C GLU A 220 33.43 -4.90 3.31
N LYS A 221 32.82 -4.12 4.20
CA LYS A 221 33.42 -3.79 5.51
C LYS A 221 33.23 -4.87 6.59
N MET A 222 32.19 -5.70 6.53
CA MET A 222 31.99 -6.76 7.54
C MET A 222 32.90 -7.97 7.28
N GLU A 223 33.16 -8.33 6.02
CA GLU A 223 34.08 -9.45 5.71
C GLU A 223 35.55 -9.08 5.99
N LEU A 224 35.93 -7.82 5.81
CA LEU A 224 37.28 -7.35 6.13
C LEU A 224 37.54 -7.28 7.64
N ASP A 225 36.56 -6.89 8.46
CA ASP A 225 36.74 -6.80 9.92
C ASP A 225 36.79 -8.20 10.57
N ASP A 226 35.99 -9.16 10.10
CA ASP A 226 35.98 -10.54 10.60
C ASP A 226 37.23 -11.34 10.18
N SER A 227 37.79 -11.04 9.00
CA SER A 227 39.08 -11.61 8.57
C SER A 227 40.30 -11.02 9.29
N SER A 228 40.19 -9.80 9.82
CA SER A 228 41.28 -9.11 10.50
C SER A 228 41.39 -9.40 12.01
N ASN A 229 40.31 -9.95 12.59
CA ASN A 229 40.20 -10.27 14.02
C ASN A 229 40.29 -11.77 14.34
N ALA A 230 40.69 -12.62 13.39
CA ALA A 230 41.00 -14.01 13.69
C ALA A 230 42.37 -14.09 14.40
N PRO A 231 42.45 -14.45 15.70
CA PRO A 231 43.74 -14.74 16.32
C PRO A 231 44.32 -16.04 15.72
N CYS A 232 45.59 -15.99 15.33
CA CYS A 232 46.40 -17.15 14.98
C CYS A 232 46.48 -18.19 16.11
#